data_AF-F4G242-F1
#
_entry.id   AF-F4G242-F1
#
_cell.length_a   1.000
_cell.length_b   1.000
_cell.length_c   1.000
_cell.angle_alpha   90.00
_cell.angle_beta   90.00
_cell.angle_gamma   90.00
#
_symmetry.space_group_name_H-M   'P 1'
#
loop_
_entity.id
_entity.type
_entity.pdbx_description
1 polymer ?
#
loop_
_entity_poly.entity_id
_entity_poly.type
_entity_poly.pdbx_seq_one_letter_code
_entity_poly.pdbx_strand_id
1 'polypeptide(L)'
;MISLVNAKDGENNTFYKVVINGDVISEIIAKSTPVFDVREFADLLQKSLGLRPGDVKLYEEVGVITVLERIKVSESGVEGSGPMAQRIYDLYNDYVAKKKKGEMK
;
A
#
# COMPACT_ATOMS: atom_id res chain seq x y z
N MET A 1 -19.01 -19.35 -1.77
CA MET A 1 -18.59 -19.63 -0.38
C MET A 1 -17.36 -18.79 -0.05
N ILE A 2 -17.41 -17.99 1.01
CA ILE A 2 -16.30 -17.14 1.48
C ILE A 2 -15.94 -17.56 2.91
N SER A 3 -14.64 -17.59 3.23
CA SER A 3 -14.15 -17.76 4.59
C SER A 3 -13.52 -16.47 5.08
N LEU A 4 -14.00 -15.96 6.21
CA LEU A 4 -13.43 -14.83 6.93
C LEU A 4 -12.73 -15.34 8.19
N VAL A 5 -11.64 -14.67 8.59
CA VAL A 5 -10.90 -14.95 9.83
C VAL A 5 -10.87 -13.68 10.65
N ASN A 6 -11.07 -13.78 11.97
CA ASN A 6 -11.16 -12.65 12.91
C ASN A 6 -12.21 -11.60 12.51
N ALA A 7 -13.41 -12.06 12.15
CA ALA A 7 -14.51 -11.20 11.72
C ALA A 7 -15.20 -10.54 12.93
N LYS A 8 -15.79 -9.36 12.67
CA LYS A 8 -16.70 -8.67 13.59
C LYS A 8 -18.03 -8.39 12.90
N ASP A 9 -19.13 -8.59 13.61
CA ASP A 9 -20.47 -8.20 13.15
C ASP A 9 -20.81 -6.76 13.57
N GLY A 10 -22.03 -6.31 13.24
CA GLY A 10 -22.52 -4.97 13.60
C GLY A 10 -22.77 -4.76 15.09
N GLU A 11 -22.86 -5.83 15.87
CA GLU A 11 -23.02 -5.80 17.34
C GLU A 11 -21.67 -5.91 18.07
N ASN A 12 -20.57 -5.89 17.31
CA ASN A 12 -19.18 -5.98 17.79
C ASN A 12 -18.82 -7.34 18.41
N ASN A 13 -19.59 -8.39 18.12
CA ASN A 13 -19.21 -9.76 18.45
C ASN A 13 -18.00 -10.17 17.60
N THR A 14 -17.10 -10.97 18.17
CA THR A 14 -15.88 -11.43 17.51
C THR A 14 -15.95 -12.91 17.17
N PHE A 15 -15.66 -13.24 15.92
CA PHE A 15 -15.66 -14.60 15.41
C PHE A 15 -14.29 -14.95 14.85
N TYR A 16 -13.66 -16.00 15.38
CA TYR A 16 -12.37 -16.46 14.87
C TYR A 16 -12.46 -16.89 13.39
N LYS A 17 -13.54 -17.59 13.01
CA LYS A 17 -13.79 -18.03 11.64
C LYS A 17 -15.27 -17.94 11.29
N VAL A 18 -15.59 -17.37 10.14
CA VAL A 18 -16.95 -17.31 9.58
C VAL A 18 -16.93 -17.89 8.17
N VAL A 19 -17.82 -18.84 7.90
CA VAL A 19 -18.02 -19.39 6.57
C VAL A 19 -19.36 -18.91 6.05
N ILE A 20 -19.32 -18.05 5.04
CA ILE A 20 -20.53 -17.52 4.40
C ILE A 20 -20.83 -18.40 3.20
N ASN A 21 -21.95 -19.12 3.28
CA ASN A 21 -22.51 -19.92 2.19
C ASN A 21 -23.80 -19.26 1.72
N GLY A 22 -23.81 -18.72 0.51
CA GLY A 22 -24.95 -18.07 -0.10
C GLY A 22 -24.81 -18.05 -1.62
N ASP A 23 -25.94 -18.01 -2.32
CA ASP A 23 -26.02 -18.05 -3.78
C ASP A 23 -25.65 -16.72 -4.44
N VAL A 24 -25.70 -15.61 -3.67
CA VAL A 24 -25.38 -14.26 -4.13
C VAL A 24 -24.50 -13.56 -3.11
N ILE A 25 -23.32 -13.12 -3.55
CA ILE A 25 -22.48 -12.16 -2.84
C ILE A 25 -22.82 -10.80 -3.43
N SER A 26 -23.52 -9.95 -2.67
CA SER A 26 -23.99 -8.65 -3.16
C SER A 26 -22.86 -7.64 -3.34
N GLU A 27 -21.82 -7.69 -2.51
CA GLU A 27 -20.71 -6.73 -2.54
C GLU A 27 -19.46 -7.27 -1.83
N ILE A 28 -18.26 -6.92 -2.32
CA ILE A 28 -16.98 -7.13 -1.65
C ILE A 28 -16.30 -5.76 -1.55
N ILE A 29 -16.22 -5.20 -0.34
CA ILE A 29 -15.65 -3.86 -0.10
C ILE A 29 -14.31 -4.00 0.62
N ALA A 30 -13.24 -3.45 0.04
CA ALA A 30 -11.98 -3.26 0.74
C ALA A 30 -12.11 -2.03 1.66
N LYS A 31 -12.29 -2.25 2.97
CA LYS A 31 -12.49 -1.19 3.98
C LYS A 31 -11.26 -0.32 4.25
N SER A 32 -10.06 -0.77 3.87
CA SER A 32 -8.83 0.00 4.04
C SER A 32 -8.23 0.29 2.68
N THR A 33 -7.83 1.55 2.47
CA THR A 33 -6.86 1.88 1.43
C THR A 33 -5.61 1.00 1.61
N PRO A 34 -5.00 0.52 0.52
CA PRO A 34 -3.73 -0.19 0.61
C PRO A 34 -2.74 0.69 1.38
N VAL A 35 -1.91 0.06 2.21
CA VAL A 35 -0.93 0.80 3.04
C VAL A 35 0.01 1.60 2.14
N PHE A 36 0.22 1.13 0.92
CA PHE A 36 0.99 1.77 -0.13
C PHE A 36 0.10 2.27 -1.27
N ASP A 37 0.09 3.59 -1.48
CA ASP A 37 -0.55 4.24 -2.62
C ASP A 37 0.53 4.75 -3.57
N VAL A 38 0.44 4.35 -4.85
CA VAL A 38 1.45 4.62 -5.87
C VAL A 38 1.56 6.12 -6.18
N ARG A 39 0.43 6.83 -6.22
CA ARG A 39 0.40 8.27 -6.54
C ARG A 39 0.90 9.08 -5.37
N GLU A 40 0.43 8.77 -4.18
CA GLU A 40 0.83 9.44 -2.94
C GLU A 40 2.33 9.29 -2.68
N PHE A 41 2.87 8.08 -2.82
CA PHE A 41 4.30 7.86 -2.61
C PHE A 41 5.15 8.49 -3.72
N ALA A 42 4.67 8.54 -4.97
CA ALA A 42 5.35 9.26 -6.05
C ALA A 42 5.45 10.77 -5.75
N ASP A 43 4.38 11.39 -5.27
CA ASP A 43 4.39 12.80 -4.86
C ASP A 43 5.33 13.05 -3.68
N LEU A 44 5.34 12.13 -2.70
CA LEU A 44 6.27 12.18 -1.57
C LEU A 44 7.73 12.11 -2.05
N LEU A 45 8.04 11.21 -2.99
CA LEU A 45 9.36 11.07 -3.59
C LEU A 45 9.80 12.36 -4.29
N GLN A 46 8.93 12.98 -5.10
CA GLN A 46 9.23 14.23 -5.79
C GLN A 46 9.50 15.37 -4.80
N LYS A 47 8.67 15.50 -3.75
CA LYS A 47 8.81 16.56 -2.73
C LYS A 47 10.01 16.36 -1.81
N SER A 48 10.21 15.15 -1.29
CA SER A 48 11.23 14.87 -0.28
C SER A 48 12.62 14.66 -0.86
N LEU A 49 12.74 14.14 -2.08
CA LEU A 49 14.04 13.85 -2.72
C LEU A 49 14.35 14.77 -3.90
N GLY A 50 13.48 15.72 -4.24
CA GLY A 50 13.68 16.66 -5.35
C GLY A 50 13.71 15.99 -6.71
N LEU A 51 13.02 14.85 -6.87
CA LEU A 51 12.95 14.11 -8.12
C LEU A 51 12.02 14.82 -9.10
N ARG A 52 12.38 14.82 -10.39
CA ARG A 52 11.54 15.39 -11.44
C ARG A 52 10.46 14.38 -11.85
N PRO A 53 9.37 14.81 -12.48
CA PRO A 53 8.31 13.90 -12.93
C PRO A 53 8.82 12.75 -13.82
N GLY A 54 9.79 13.00 -14.71
CA GLY A 54 10.37 11.96 -15.57
C GLY A 54 11.25 10.94 -14.83
N ASP A 55 11.69 11.26 -13.61
CA ASP A 55 12.51 10.37 -12.79
C ASP A 55 11.64 9.32 -12.05
N VAL A 56 10.31 9.43 -12.10
CA VAL A 56 9.34 8.57 -11.39
C VAL A 56 8.26 8.08 -12.36
N LYS A 57 8.24 6.78 -12.66
CA LYS A 57 7.23 6.13 -13.50
C LYS A 57 6.26 5.34 -12.63
N LEU A 58 4.96 5.57 -12.82
CA LEU A 58 3.89 4.90 -12.07
C LEU A 58 3.27 3.79 -12.92
N TYR A 59 3.07 2.63 -12.31
CA TYR A 59 2.35 1.49 -12.85
C TYR A 59 1.22 1.15 -11.88
N GLU A 60 0.17 1.97 -11.90
CA GLU A 60 -0.93 1.91 -10.93
C GLU A 60 -1.67 0.58 -10.96
N GLU A 61 -1.91 0.06 -12.17
CA GLU A 61 -2.59 -1.22 -12.40
C GLU A 61 -1.94 -2.41 -11.66
N VAL A 62 -0.64 -2.32 -11.36
CA VAL A 62 0.13 -3.37 -10.67
C VAL A 62 0.73 -2.91 -9.35
N GLY A 63 0.40 -1.69 -8.88
CA GLY A 63 0.87 -1.19 -7.59
C GLY A 63 2.38 -0.91 -7.51
N VAL A 64 3.02 -0.53 -8.64
CA VAL A 64 4.48 -0.37 -8.71
C VAL A 64 4.88 1.05 -9.13
N ILE A 65 5.98 1.54 -8.55
CA ILE A 65 6.71 2.72 -9.00
C ILE A 65 8.09 2.29 -9.46
N THR A 66 8.60 2.88 -10.54
CA THR A 66 10.02 2.81 -10.90
C THR A 66 10.65 4.18 -10.81
N VAL A 67 11.70 4.30 -10.01
CA VAL A 67 12.49 5.52 -9.81
C VAL A 67 13.82 5.39 -10.53
N LEU A 68 14.17 6.39 -11.34
CA LEU A 68 15.39 6.45 -12.15
C LEU A 68 15.62 5.16 -12.97
N GLU A 69 14.53 4.56 -13.44
CA GLU A 69 14.51 3.34 -14.26
C GLU A 69 15.13 2.07 -13.63
N ARG A 70 15.60 2.13 -12.38
CA ARG A 70 16.40 1.07 -11.76
C ARG A 70 15.98 0.68 -10.34
N ILE A 71 15.18 1.52 -9.67
CA ILE A 71 14.71 1.27 -8.31
C ILE A 71 13.21 1.04 -8.38
N LYS A 72 12.77 -0.15 -7.99
CA LYS A 72 11.36 -0.51 -7.99
C LYS A 72 10.81 -0.39 -6.57
N VAL A 73 9.64 0.20 -6.42
CA VAL A 73 8.94 0.30 -5.14
C VAL A 73 7.53 -0.25 -5.30
N SER A 74 7.11 -1.07 -4.35
CA SER A 74 5.75 -1.59 -4.26
C SER A 74 5.39 -1.86 -2.80
N GLU A 75 4.20 -2.40 -2.55
CA GLU A 75 3.77 -2.76 -1.19
C GLU A 75 4.68 -3.80 -0.51
N SER A 76 5.43 -4.60 -1.28
CA SER A 76 6.43 -5.54 -0.72
C SER A 76 7.71 -4.84 -0.24
N GLY A 77 7.95 -3.59 -0.62
CA GLY A 77 9.13 -2.82 -0.26
C GLY A 77 9.86 -2.22 -1.46
N VAL A 78 11.16 -1.98 -1.27
CA VAL A 78 12.05 -1.31 -2.23
C VAL A 78 13.08 -2.31 -2.75
N GLU A 79 13.13 -2.46 -4.08
CA GLU A 79 14.10 -3.29 -4.79
C GLU A 79 15.07 -2.38 -5.57
N GLY A 80 16.37 -2.50 -5.32
CA GLY A 80 17.41 -1.70 -5.96
C GLY A 80 18.64 -1.55 -5.08
N SER A 81 19.69 -0.91 -5.61
CA SER A 81 20.96 -0.75 -4.91
C SER A 81 21.53 0.67 -5.01
N GLY A 82 22.38 1.01 -4.06
CA GLY A 82 23.12 2.28 -4.02
C GLY A 82 22.48 3.35 -3.11
N PRO A 83 23.11 4.53 -2.98
CA PRO A 83 22.71 5.53 -2.00
C PRO A 83 21.28 6.06 -2.16
N MET A 84 20.80 6.15 -3.41
CA MET A 84 19.43 6.56 -3.69
C MET A 84 18.41 5.51 -3.27
N ALA A 85 18.71 4.21 -3.47
CA ALA A 85 17.82 3.12 -3.05
C ALA A 85 17.67 3.10 -1.52
N GLN A 86 18.76 3.33 -0.78
CA GLN A 86 18.70 3.43 0.68
C GLN A 86 17.82 4.60 1.13
N ARG A 87 17.97 5.79 0.53
CA ARG A 87 17.10 6.94 0.87
C ARG A 87 15.62 6.67 0.59
N ILE A 88 15.32 6.01 -0.52
CA ILE A 88 13.95 5.61 -0.87
C ILE A 88 13.41 4.57 0.11
N TYR A 89 14.25 3.62 0.54
CA TYR A 89 13.90 2.63 1.55
C TYR A 89 13.58 3.28 2.91
N ASP A 90 14.40 4.22 3.36
CA ASP A 90 14.16 4.93 4.62
C ASP A 90 12.84 5.71 4.56
N LEU A 91 12.60 6.43 3.45
CA LEU A 91 11.36 7.17 3.22
C LEU A 91 10.13 6.25 3.12
N TYR A 92 10.27 5.08 2.49
CA TYR A 92 9.23 4.06 2.40
C TYR A 92 8.82 3.55 3.78
N ASN A 93 9.79 3.22 4.63
CA ASN A 93 9.51 2.74 5.99
C ASN A 93 8.79 3.80 6.83
N ASP A 94 9.22 5.05 6.75
CA ASP A 94 8.57 6.16 7.43
C ASP A 94 7.12 6.36 6.94
N TYR A 95 6.91 6.30 5.63
CA TYR A 95 5.58 6.40 5.02
C TYR A 95 4.65 5.27 5.49
N VAL A 96 5.10 4.02 5.41
CA VAL A 96 4.32 2.84 5.85
C VAL A 96 4.04 2.90 7.35
N ALA A 97 5.01 3.33 8.16
CA ALA A 97 4.82 3.48 9.60
C ALA A 97 3.75 4.52 9.94
N LYS A 98 3.75 5.68 9.27
CA LYS A 98 2.74 6.73 9.45
C LYS A 98 1.35 6.30 8.99
N LYS A 99 1.25 5.60 7.85
CA LYS A 99 -0.02 5.03 7.36
C LYS A 99 -0.63 4.04 8.33
N LYS A 100 0.18 3.13 8.88
CA LYS A 100 -0.29 2.14 9.89
C LYS A 100 -0.79 2.80 11.18
N LYS A 101 -0.27 3.96 11.56
CA LYS A 101 -0.70 4.72 12.74
C LYS A 101 -1.87 5.67 12.46
N GLY A 102 -2.30 5.83 11.20
CA GLY A 102 -3.34 6.80 10.82
C GLY A 102 -2.88 8.26 10.93
N GLU A 103 -1.58 8.52 10.87
CA GLU A 103 -0.98 9.85 11.11
C GLU A 103 -0.84 10.71 9.84
N MET A 104 -1.12 10.14 8.65
CA MET A 104 -1.21 10.92 7.40
C MET A 104 -2.63 11.45 7.23
N LYS A 105 -2.81 12.74 7.52
CA LYS A 105 -4.01 13.53 7.20
C LYS A 105 -3.83 14.26 5.89
#